data_AF-A0AB34LAK3-F1
#
_entry.id   AF-A0AB34LAK3-F1
#
_cell.length_a   1.000
_cell.length_b   1.000
_cell.length_c   1.000
_cell.angle_alpha   90.00
_cell.angle_beta   90.00
_cell.angle_gamma   90.00
#
_symmetry.space_group_name_H-M   'P 1'
#
loop_
_entity.id
_entity.type
_entity.pdbx_description
1 polymer ?
#
loop_
_entity_poly.entity_id
_entity_poly.type
_entity_poly.pdbx_seq_one_letter_code
_entity_poly.pdbx_strand_id
1 'polypeptide(L)' 'MSEASSQSEGFKYVVRKGDSFWSISKRFYHTGTRYEEVAAANGLDSNSKLNVGDTIIIKQ' A
#
# COMPACT_ATOMS: atom_id res chain seq x y z
N MET A 1 -5.58 -29.68 9.31
CA MET A 1 -6.15 -28.54 8.55
C MET A 1 -5.42 -27.31 9.02
N SER A 2 -4.58 -26.77 8.16
CA SER A 2 -3.60 -25.73 8.43
C SER A 2 -4.06 -24.50 7.68
N GLU A 3 -4.47 -23.45 8.39
CA GLU A 3 -4.62 -22.08 7.83
C GLU A 3 -4.86 -21.10 8.99
N ALA A 4 -3.80 -20.82 9.72
CA ALA A 4 -3.69 -19.62 10.54
C ALA A 4 -2.37 -18.93 10.17
N SER A 5 -2.28 -18.49 8.92
CA SER A 5 -1.24 -17.56 8.48
C SER A 5 -1.54 -16.22 9.16
N SER A 6 -0.76 -15.92 10.19
CA SER A 6 -0.79 -14.70 10.98
C SER A 6 -1.16 -13.49 10.14
N GLN A 7 -2.28 -12.87 10.52
CA GLN A 7 -2.76 -11.61 9.99
C GLN A 7 -1.60 -10.62 9.95
N SER A 8 -1.12 -10.31 8.74
CA SER A 8 -0.31 -9.13 8.53
C SER A 8 -1.17 -7.94 8.94
N GLU A 9 -0.79 -7.27 10.04
CA GLU A 9 -1.39 -6.03 10.55
C GLU A 9 -1.09 -4.87 9.58
N GLY A 10 -1.56 -5.01 8.35
CA GLY A 10 -1.49 -4.02 7.29
C GLY A 10 -2.90 -3.59 6.92
N PHE A 11 -3.11 -2.29 6.83
CA PHE A 11 -4.34 -1.71 6.35
C PHE A 11 -4.46 -1.94 4.84
N LYS A 12 -5.45 -2.74 4.40
CA LYS A 12 -5.75 -2.90 2.98
C LYS A 12 -6.47 -1.67 2.46
N TYR A 13 -5.87 -0.99 1.50
CA TYR A 13 -6.46 0.15 0.82
C TYR A 13 -6.67 -0.15 -0.65
N VAL A 14 -7.88 0.17 -1.14
CA VAL A 14 -8.21 0.09 -2.57
C VAL A 14 -7.98 1.47 -3.17
N VAL A 15 -7.05 1.54 -4.12
CA VAL A 15 -6.66 2.75 -4.84
C VAL A 15 -7.86 3.30 -5.59
N ARG A 16 -8.10 4.60 -5.43
CA ARG A 16 -9.15 5.33 -6.16
C ARG A 16 -8.57 6.19 -7.27
N LYS A 17 -9.44 6.66 -8.17
CA LYS A 17 -9.07 7.56 -9.26
C LYS A 17 -8.41 8.83 -8.71
N GLY A 18 -7.15 9.05 -9.11
CA GLY A 18 -6.34 10.17 -8.66
C GLY A 18 -5.47 9.88 -7.43
N ASP A 19 -5.58 8.68 -6.83
CA ASP A 19 -4.64 8.25 -5.82
C ASP A 19 -3.30 7.86 -6.47
N SER A 20 -2.23 8.07 -5.73
CA SER A 20 -0.87 7.70 -6.11
C SER A 20 -0.15 7.23 -4.86
N PHE A 21 0.93 6.47 -5.01
CA PHE A 21 1.69 6.00 -3.86
C PHE A 21 2.05 7.15 -2.91
N TRP A 22 2.42 8.33 -3.45
CA TRP A 22 2.67 9.52 -2.65
C TRP A 22 1.44 10.01 -1.87
N SER A 23 0.29 10.16 -2.52
CA SER A 23 -0.95 10.66 -1.88
C SER A 23 -1.44 9.71 -0.79
N ILE A 24 -1.35 8.41 -1.07
CA ILE A 24 -1.70 7.36 -0.11
C ILE A 24 -0.69 7.38 1.04
N SER A 25 0.61 7.33 0.78
CA SER A 25 1.61 7.35 1.85
C SER A 25 1.51 8.61 2.69
N LYS A 26 1.28 9.77 2.08
CA LYS A 26 1.03 11.02 2.81
C LYS A 26 -0.25 10.97 3.65
N ARG A 27 -1.30 10.27 3.19
CA ARG A 27 -2.56 10.13 3.92
C ARG A 27 -2.46 9.17 5.11
N PHE A 28 -1.69 8.08 4.96
CA PHE A 28 -1.59 7.04 5.98
C PHE A 28 -0.38 7.24 6.91
N TYR A 29 0.81 7.50 6.36
CA TYR A 29 2.04 7.74 7.14
C TYR A 29 2.29 9.21 7.44
N HIS A 30 1.37 10.11 7.09
CA HIS A 30 1.55 11.56 7.17
C HIS A 30 2.74 12.10 6.35
N THR A 31 3.38 11.21 5.58
CA THR A 31 4.66 11.42 4.92
C THR A 31 4.64 10.77 3.55
N GLY A 32 4.83 11.58 2.51
CA GLY A 32 4.84 11.09 1.12
C GLY A 32 6.06 10.23 0.80
N THR A 33 7.19 10.40 1.50
CA THR A 33 8.46 9.72 1.21
C THR A 33 8.48 8.23 1.55
N ARG A 34 7.55 7.73 2.38
CA ARG A 34 7.43 6.29 2.69
C ARG A 34 6.74 5.48 1.59
N TYR A 35 6.56 6.06 0.40
CA TYR A 35 5.97 5.38 -0.75
C TYR A 35 6.79 4.18 -1.21
N GLU A 36 8.12 4.24 -1.10
CA GLU A 36 9.02 3.13 -1.45
C GLU A 36 8.86 1.96 -0.49
N GLU A 37 8.69 2.22 0.81
CA GLU A 37 8.42 1.18 1.81
C GLU A 37 7.07 0.49 1.56
N VAL A 38 6.05 1.26 1.19
CA VAL A 38 4.74 0.72 0.83
C VAL A 38 4.84 -0.13 -0.43
N ALA A 39 5.52 0.36 -1.46
CA ALA A 39 5.71 -0.37 -2.71
C ALA A 39 6.46 -1.69 -2.45
N ALA A 40 7.60 -1.63 -1.74
CA ALA A 40 8.38 -2.81 -1.35
C ALA A 40 7.57 -3.80 -0.49
N ALA A 41 6.77 -3.32 0.45
CA ALA A 41 5.91 -4.16 1.29
C ALA A 41 4.82 -4.89 0.49
N ASN A 42 4.45 -4.36 -0.67
CA ASN A 42 3.48 -4.96 -1.59
C ASN A 42 4.12 -5.70 -2.77
N GLY A 43 5.46 -5.73 -2.85
CA GLY A 43 6.17 -6.24 -4.02
C GLY A 43 5.85 -5.45 -5.30
N LEU A 44 5.47 -4.18 -5.16
CA LEU A 44 5.22 -3.25 -6.25
C LEU A 44 6.44 -2.37 -6.47
N ASP A 45 6.62 -1.89 -7.70
CA ASP A 45 7.62 -0.88 -8.01
C ASP A 45 7.20 0.49 -7.47
N SER A 46 8.13 1.19 -6.82
CA SER A 46 7.94 2.56 -6.34
C SER A 46 7.62 3.55 -7.46
N ASN A 47 8.01 3.21 -8.70
CA ASN A 47 7.72 3.94 -9.93
C ASN A 47 6.48 3.43 -10.68
N SER A 48 5.87 2.33 -10.24
CA SER A 48 4.64 1.86 -10.86
C SER A 48 3.52 2.86 -10.59
N LYS A 49 2.73 3.12 -11.62
CA LYS A 49 1.50 3.90 -11.46
C LYS A 49 0.46 3.00 -10.82
N LEU A 50 -0.11 3.45 -9.70
CA LEU A 50 -1.26 2.79 -9.11
C LEU A 50 -2.47 2.99 -10.03
N ASN A 51 -3.13 1.90 -10.37
CA ASN A 51 -4.36 1.93 -11.13
C ASN A 51 -5.55 1.92 -10.17
N VAL A 52 -6.64 2.52 -10.63
CA VAL A 52 -7.90 2.52 -9.87
C VAL A 52 -8.39 1.08 -9.73
N GLY A 53 -8.62 0.65 -8.50
CA GLY A 53 -8.99 -0.73 -8.19
C GLY A 53 -7.82 -1.60 -7.71
N ASP A 54 -6.58 -1.12 -7.77
CA ASP A 54 -5.46 -1.83 -7.18
C ASP A 54 -5.64 -1.89 -5.66
N THR A 55 -5.35 -3.07 -5.09
CA THR A 55 -5.39 -3.26 -3.63
C THR A 55 -3.96 -3.31 -3.13
N ILE A 56 -3.63 -2.38 -2.23
CA ILE A 56 -2.32 -2.32 -1.58
C ILE A 56 -2.46 -2.46 -0.07
N ILE A 57 -1.44 -3.04 0.55
CA ILE A 57 -1.32 -3.28 1.97
C ILE A 57 -0.42 -2.19 2.56
N ILE A 58 -0.96 -1.42 3.47
CA ILE A 58 -0.25 -0.34 4.16
C ILE A 58 0.11 -0.84 5.55
N LYS A 59 1.37 -1.20 5.77
CA LYS A 59 1.86 -1.62 7.10
C LYS A 59 1.95 -0.40 8.02
N GLN A 60 1.19 -0.33 9.11
CA GLN A 60 1.28 0.82 10.02
C GLN A 60 2.67 0.95 10.66
#